data_AF-D7RBJ0-F1
#
_entry.id   AF-D7RBJ0-F1
#
_cell.length_a   1.000
_cell.length_b   1.000
_cell.length_c   1.000
_cell.angle_alpha   90.00
_cell.angle_beta   90.00
_cell.angle_gamma   90.00
#
_symmetry.space_group_name_H-M   'P 1'
#
loop_
_entity.id
_entity.type
_entity.pdbx_description
1 polymer ?
#
loop_
_entity_poly.entity_id
_entity_poly.type
_entity_poly.pdbx_seq_one_letter_code
_entity_poly.pdbx_strand_id
1 'polypeptide(L)'
;AHVITRISAREILYSRGNPTVEVDLETNVGIFRAAVPSGASTGIYEALELRDNDKSRYLGKGVQKAIKNINEHIAPKLIGLDCREQKKIDNMMVEELDGSKNEWGWSKSKLGANAILAISMAVCRAGAAANKVSLYKYLAQLAGKKNDQMVLPVPCLNVINGGSHAGNKLSFQEFMIVPVGAPNF
;
A
#
# COMPACT_ATOMS: atom_id res chain seq x y z
N ALA A 1 21.25 -9.59 -12.01
CA ALA A 1 20.18 -8.58 -12.08
C ALA A 1 19.27 -8.74 -10.87
N HIS A 2 18.71 -7.66 -10.31
CA HIS A 2 17.83 -7.70 -9.14
C HIS A 2 16.39 -7.93 -9.58
N VAL A 3 16.13 -9.12 -10.12
CA VAL A 3 14.87 -9.42 -10.80
C VAL A 3 13.83 -10.01 -9.87
N ILE A 4 12.57 -9.68 -10.14
CA ILE A 4 11.42 -10.31 -9.49
C ILE A 4 11.33 -11.76 -9.98
N THR A 5 11.43 -12.72 -9.06
CA THR A 5 11.35 -14.16 -9.37
C THR A 5 9.98 -14.74 -9.06
N ARG A 6 9.30 -14.20 -8.04
CA ARG A 6 7.98 -14.64 -7.63
C ARG A 6 7.22 -13.51 -6.93
N ILE A 7 5.90 -13.49 -7.11
CA ILE A 7 4.98 -12.68 -6.32
C ILE A 7 3.87 -13.61 -5.84
N SER A 8 3.49 -13.50 -4.58
CA SER A 8 2.37 -14.24 -4.01
C SER A 8 1.61 -13.38 -3.01
N ALA A 9 0.29 -13.43 -3.07
CA ALA A 9 -0.60 -12.70 -2.18
C ALA A 9 -1.40 -13.63 -1.29
N ARG A 10 -1.74 -13.13 -0.09
CA ARG A 10 -2.57 -13.81 0.91
C ARG A 10 -3.52 -12.83 1.59
N GLU A 11 -4.58 -13.37 2.19
CA GLU A 11 -5.53 -12.63 3.02
C GLU A 11 -5.01 -12.63 4.46
N ILE A 12 -4.90 -11.44 5.07
CA ILE A 12 -4.63 -11.28 6.51
C ILE A 12 -5.70 -10.39 7.14
N LEU A 13 -5.68 -10.23 8.47
CA LEU A 13 -6.60 -9.33 9.16
C LEU A 13 -5.89 -8.04 9.58
N TYR A 14 -6.55 -6.91 9.37
CA TYR A 14 -6.05 -5.60 9.82
C TYR A 14 -6.35 -5.34 11.31
N SER A 15 -6.02 -4.15 11.81
CA SER A 15 -6.20 -3.77 13.22
C SER A 15 -7.66 -3.80 13.74
N ARG A 16 -8.68 -3.73 12.88
CA ARG A 16 -10.11 -3.81 13.28
C ARG A 16 -10.74 -5.19 13.00
N GLY A 17 -9.94 -6.22 12.68
CA GLY A 17 -10.40 -7.59 12.38
C GLY A 17 -11.03 -7.88 11.00
N ASN A 18 -10.95 -6.99 10.01
CA ASN A 18 -11.42 -7.24 8.64
C ASN A 18 -10.25 -7.66 7.73
N PRO A 19 -10.55 -8.39 6.65
CA PRO A 19 -9.55 -8.81 5.68
C PRO A 19 -8.80 -7.65 5.03
N THR A 20 -7.53 -7.88 4.71
CA THR A 20 -6.71 -7.03 3.84
C THR A 20 -5.68 -7.89 3.09
N VAL A 21 -5.04 -7.30 2.10
CA VAL A 21 -4.06 -7.97 1.22
C VAL A 21 -2.66 -7.86 1.82
N GLU A 22 -1.93 -8.96 1.81
CA GLU A 22 -0.49 -9.00 2.02
C GLU A 22 0.21 -9.69 0.85
N VAL A 23 1.31 -9.11 0.39
CA VAL A 23 2.14 -9.62 -0.71
C VAL A 23 3.53 -9.97 -0.20
N ASP A 24 4.00 -11.15 -0.60
CA ASP A 24 5.41 -11.52 -0.60
C ASP A 24 5.94 -11.42 -2.03
N LEU A 25 6.98 -10.60 -2.22
CA LEU A 25 7.73 -10.49 -3.46
C LEU A 25 9.13 -11.08 -3.26
N GLU A 26 9.51 -12.01 -4.11
CA GLU A 26 10.81 -12.68 -4.07
C GLU A 26 11.72 -12.14 -5.16
N THR A 27 12.99 -12.00 -4.82
CA THR A 27 14.09 -11.73 -5.75
C THR A 27 15.26 -12.64 -5.41
N ASN A 28 16.34 -12.58 -6.20
CA ASN A 28 17.61 -13.22 -5.86
C ASN A 28 18.27 -12.71 -4.56
N VAL A 29 17.77 -11.62 -3.95
CA VAL A 29 18.29 -11.04 -2.70
C VAL A 29 17.48 -11.50 -1.48
N GLY A 30 16.25 -12.00 -1.68
CA GLY A 30 15.37 -12.44 -0.59
C GLY A 30 13.90 -12.15 -0.85
N ILE A 31 13.10 -12.30 0.22
CA ILE A 31 11.64 -12.10 0.22
C ILE A 31 11.30 -10.78 0.90
N PHE A 32 10.46 -9.98 0.26
CA PHE A 32 10.04 -8.66 0.70
C PHE A 32 8.52 -8.60 0.84
N ARG A 33 8.08 -8.29 2.06
CA ARG A 33 6.67 -8.35 2.45
C ARG A 33 6.03 -6.97 2.54
N ALA A 34 4.78 -6.86 2.12
CA ALA A 34 3.97 -5.66 2.28
C ALA A 34 2.51 -6.01 2.52
N ALA A 35 1.95 -5.49 3.61
CA ALA A 35 0.52 -5.48 3.86
C ALA A 35 -0.04 -4.08 3.61
N VAL A 36 -1.24 -3.99 3.02
CA VAL A 36 -1.91 -2.70 2.78
C VAL A 36 -2.92 -2.39 3.89
N PRO A 37 -3.04 -1.12 4.30
CA PRO A 37 -4.13 -0.70 5.15
C PRO A 37 -5.44 -0.81 4.36
N SER A 38 -6.56 -0.99 5.07
CA SER A 38 -7.87 -0.88 4.44
C SER A 38 -8.17 0.56 4.05
N GLY A 39 -8.69 0.75 2.84
CA GLY A 39 -9.51 1.92 2.54
C GLY A 39 -10.88 1.77 3.21
N ALA A 40 -11.53 2.90 3.49
CA ALA A 40 -12.97 2.93 3.76
C ALA A 40 -13.73 3.71 2.68
N SER A 41 -13.03 4.18 1.64
CA SER A 41 -13.55 5.19 0.75
C SER A 41 -14.27 4.60 -0.45
N THR A 42 -15.52 4.99 -0.60
CA THR A 42 -16.36 4.82 -1.80
C THR A 42 -16.40 6.12 -2.61
N GLY A 43 -15.45 7.04 -2.37
CA GLY A 43 -15.45 8.36 -2.98
C GLY A 43 -15.20 8.33 -4.48
N ILE A 44 -15.83 9.24 -5.23
CA ILE A 44 -15.73 9.33 -6.69
C ILE A 44 -14.32 9.72 -7.18
N TYR A 45 -13.49 10.25 -6.29
CA TYR A 45 -12.15 10.78 -6.58
C TYR A 45 -11.02 9.77 -6.31
N GLU A 46 -11.24 8.83 -5.38
CA GLU A 46 -10.17 8.00 -4.83
C GLU A 46 -9.88 6.76 -5.68
N ALA A 47 -8.70 6.18 -5.46
CA ALA A 47 -8.40 4.86 -5.97
C ALA A 47 -9.22 3.81 -5.19
N LEU A 48 -9.85 2.89 -5.91
CA LEU A 48 -10.86 2.02 -5.32
C LEU A 48 -10.26 0.71 -4.83
N GLU A 49 -10.46 0.43 -3.54
CA GLU A 49 -10.17 -0.88 -2.96
C GLU A 49 -11.12 -1.94 -3.55
N LEU A 50 -10.59 -3.11 -3.94
CA LEU A 50 -11.41 -4.22 -4.41
C LEU A 50 -11.78 -5.16 -3.25
N ARG A 51 -13.08 -5.25 -2.99
CA ARG A 51 -13.70 -6.15 -2.00
C ARG A 51 -14.53 -7.24 -2.67
N ASP A 52 -14.70 -8.36 -1.99
CA ASP A 52 -15.46 -9.51 -2.49
C ASP A 52 -16.95 -9.21 -2.59
N ASN A 53 -17.49 -8.40 -1.66
CA ASN A 53 -18.92 -8.10 -1.49
C ASN A 53 -19.80 -9.34 -1.24
N ASP A 54 -19.19 -10.45 -0.82
CA ASP A 54 -19.88 -11.65 -0.35
C ASP A 54 -20.32 -11.46 1.11
N LYS A 55 -21.60 -11.19 1.33
CA LYS A 55 -22.16 -10.97 2.68
C LYS A 55 -21.99 -12.17 3.62
N SER A 56 -21.80 -13.38 3.09
CA SER A 56 -21.58 -14.58 3.90
C SER A 56 -20.17 -14.67 4.49
N ARG A 57 -19.19 -13.93 3.94
CA ARG A 57 -17.79 -13.88 4.40
C ARG A 57 -17.39 -12.48 4.84
N TYR A 58 -16.97 -12.35 6.10
CA TYR A 58 -16.48 -11.08 6.65
C TYR A 58 -17.39 -9.88 6.36
N LEU A 59 -18.72 -10.10 6.36
CA LEU A 59 -19.72 -9.07 6.08
C LEU A 59 -19.50 -8.35 4.72
N GLY A 60 -19.03 -9.07 3.69
CA GLY A 60 -18.74 -8.50 2.37
C GLY A 60 -17.32 -7.94 2.22
N LYS A 61 -16.51 -7.95 3.27
CA LYS A 61 -15.19 -7.28 3.29
C LYS A 61 -14.01 -8.19 2.93
N GLY A 62 -14.26 -9.40 2.45
CA GLY A 62 -13.20 -10.27 1.92
C GLY A 62 -12.41 -9.60 0.78
N VAL A 63 -11.18 -10.07 0.55
CA VAL A 63 -10.27 -9.56 -0.50
C VAL A 63 -9.76 -10.66 -1.44
N GLN A 64 -10.49 -11.78 -1.56
CA GLN A 64 -10.11 -12.91 -2.41
C GLN A 64 -10.04 -12.52 -3.89
N LYS A 65 -10.91 -11.62 -4.36
CA LYS A 65 -10.82 -11.07 -5.73
C LYS A 65 -9.50 -10.32 -5.96
N ALA A 66 -9.07 -9.50 -5.00
CA ALA A 66 -7.81 -8.76 -5.09
C ALA A 66 -6.59 -9.71 -5.06
N ILE A 67 -6.62 -10.74 -4.21
CA ILE A 67 -5.58 -11.79 -4.15
C ILE A 67 -5.49 -12.54 -5.48
N LYS A 68 -6.64 -12.91 -6.05
CA LYS A 68 -6.71 -13.56 -7.36
C LYS A 68 -6.10 -12.67 -8.44
N ASN A 69 -6.46 -11.39 -8.48
CA ASN A 69 -5.88 -10.43 -9.43
C ASN A 69 -4.35 -10.36 -9.33
N ILE A 70 -3.80 -10.34 -8.11
CA ILE A 70 -2.34 -10.36 -7.92
C ILE A 70 -1.74 -11.64 -8.49
N ASN A 71 -2.21 -12.80 -8.03
CA ASN A 71 -1.57 -14.08 -8.33
C ASN A 71 -1.72 -14.48 -9.80
N GLU A 72 -2.88 -14.20 -10.43
CA GLU A 72 -3.20 -14.69 -11.78
C GLU A 72 -3.00 -13.65 -12.89
N HIS A 73 -3.07 -12.35 -12.59
CA HIS A 73 -3.06 -11.31 -13.61
C HIS A 73 -1.86 -10.37 -13.53
N ILE A 74 -1.46 -9.97 -12.32
CA ILE A 74 -0.34 -9.03 -12.14
C ILE A 74 1.00 -9.77 -12.08
N ALA A 75 1.12 -10.77 -11.21
CA ALA A 75 2.37 -11.47 -10.95
C ALA A 75 3.06 -12.01 -12.23
N PRO A 76 2.36 -12.70 -13.16
CA PRO A 76 2.98 -13.21 -14.37
C PRO A 76 3.58 -12.14 -15.29
N LYS A 77 3.11 -10.88 -15.18
CA LYS A 77 3.55 -9.75 -16.00
C LYS A 77 4.76 -9.03 -15.41
N LEU A 78 4.98 -9.15 -14.09
CA LEU A 78 6.07 -8.48 -13.40
C LEU A 78 7.30 -9.37 -13.17
N ILE A 79 7.15 -10.69 -13.25
CA ILE A 79 8.28 -11.63 -13.15
C ILE A 79 9.31 -11.30 -14.23
N GLY A 80 10.58 -11.23 -13.83
CA GLY A 80 11.71 -10.88 -14.69
C GLY A 80 12.04 -9.39 -14.75
N LEU A 81 11.17 -8.51 -14.26
CA LEU A 81 11.47 -7.07 -14.19
C LEU A 81 12.44 -6.76 -13.05
N ASP A 82 13.24 -5.70 -13.22
CA ASP A 82 14.18 -5.23 -12.19
C ASP A 82 13.42 -4.47 -11.10
N CYS A 83 13.54 -4.93 -9.85
CA CYS A 83 12.82 -4.36 -8.71
C CYS A 83 13.24 -2.92 -8.36
N ARG A 84 14.29 -2.40 -9.01
CA ARG A 84 14.72 -0.99 -8.88
C ARG A 84 13.92 -0.05 -9.78
N GLU A 85 13.22 -0.56 -10.79
CA GLU A 85 12.43 0.25 -11.74
C GLU A 85 11.03 0.58 -11.18
N GLN A 86 10.95 1.19 -9.98
CA GLN A 86 9.69 1.47 -9.27
C GLN A 86 8.63 2.13 -10.17
N LYS A 87 8.98 3.24 -10.81
CA LYS A 87 8.04 4.00 -11.68
C LYS A 87 7.51 3.15 -12.84
N LYS A 88 8.36 2.33 -13.45
CA LYS A 88 7.98 1.48 -14.59
C LYS A 88 7.01 0.39 -14.14
N ILE A 89 7.29 -0.26 -13.02
CA ILE A 89 6.42 -1.32 -12.47
C ILE A 89 5.07 -0.73 -12.04
N ASP A 90 5.07 0.41 -11.35
CA ASP A 90 3.84 1.10 -10.94
C ASP A 90 3.01 1.55 -12.16
N ASN A 91 3.64 2.14 -13.17
CA ASN A 91 2.96 2.55 -14.40
C ASN A 91 2.40 1.35 -15.17
N MET A 92 3.13 0.23 -15.27
CA MET A 92 2.63 -0.98 -15.90
C MET A 92 1.37 -1.48 -15.19
N MET A 93 1.37 -1.53 -13.86
CA MET A 93 0.19 -1.97 -13.10
C MET A 93 -1.00 -1.02 -13.27
N VAL A 94 -0.78 0.29 -13.21
CA VAL A 94 -1.85 1.30 -13.22
C VAL A 94 -2.38 1.57 -14.63
N GLU A 95 -1.49 1.79 -15.59
CA GLU A 95 -1.84 2.27 -16.93
C GLU A 95 -2.14 1.11 -17.89
N GLU A 96 -1.36 0.03 -17.84
CA GLU A 96 -1.43 -1.06 -18.83
C GLU A 96 -2.30 -2.23 -18.35
N LEU A 97 -2.09 -2.70 -17.11
CA LEU A 97 -2.79 -3.90 -16.61
C LEU A 97 -4.19 -3.56 -16.08
N ASP A 98 -4.30 -2.51 -15.27
CA ASP A 98 -5.58 -2.02 -14.75
C ASP A 98 -6.32 -1.17 -15.79
N GLY A 99 -5.73 -0.03 -16.17
CA GLY A 99 -6.25 0.85 -17.20
C GLY A 99 -7.53 1.62 -16.85
N SER A 100 -8.09 1.44 -15.64
CA SER A 100 -9.35 2.08 -15.25
C SER A 100 -9.16 3.53 -14.82
N LYS A 101 -10.07 4.40 -15.28
CA LYS A 101 -10.08 5.83 -15.00
C LYS A 101 -11.45 6.30 -14.50
N ASN A 102 -11.43 7.41 -13.77
CA ASN A 102 -12.57 8.31 -13.57
C ASN A 102 -12.22 9.69 -14.18
N GLU A 103 -13.08 10.69 -13.98
CA GLU A 103 -12.86 12.06 -14.46
C GLU A 103 -11.59 12.72 -13.88
N TRP A 104 -11.01 12.15 -12.82
CA TRP A 104 -9.93 12.73 -12.02
C TRP A 104 -8.60 11.97 -12.17
N GLY A 105 -8.58 10.86 -12.92
CA GLY A 105 -7.38 10.07 -13.18
C GLY A 105 -7.59 8.57 -13.00
N TRP A 106 -6.52 7.86 -12.65
CA TRP A 106 -6.51 6.39 -12.57
C TRP A 106 -7.17 5.88 -11.28
N SER A 107 -8.35 5.28 -11.42
CA SER A 107 -9.19 4.81 -10.31
C SER A 107 -8.78 3.43 -9.79
N LYS A 108 -8.06 2.63 -10.58
CA LYS A 108 -7.53 1.31 -10.18
C LYS A 108 -8.62 0.30 -9.79
N SER A 109 -9.82 0.48 -10.33
CA SER A 109 -11.04 -0.25 -9.95
C SER A 109 -11.11 -1.67 -10.49
N LYS A 110 -10.37 -1.98 -11.56
CA LYS A 110 -10.38 -3.30 -12.20
C LYS A 110 -9.55 -4.32 -11.42
N LEU A 111 -8.32 -3.96 -11.06
CA LEU A 111 -7.40 -4.80 -10.31
C LEU A 111 -7.52 -4.60 -8.80
N GLY A 112 -7.91 -3.40 -8.37
CA GLY A 112 -8.00 -2.99 -6.98
C GLY A 112 -6.78 -2.21 -6.53
N ALA A 113 -7.00 -1.03 -5.95
CA ALA A 113 -5.93 -0.19 -5.41
C ALA A 113 -5.15 -0.90 -4.30
N ASN A 114 -5.81 -1.74 -3.50
CA ASN A 114 -5.19 -2.61 -2.49
C ASN A 114 -4.24 -3.65 -3.11
N ALA A 115 -4.59 -4.22 -4.27
CA ALA A 115 -3.72 -5.15 -4.97
C ALA A 115 -2.45 -4.47 -5.50
N ILE A 116 -2.62 -3.34 -6.19
CA ILE A 116 -1.51 -2.58 -6.79
C ILE A 116 -0.57 -2.04 -5.72
N LEU A 117 -1.12 -1.44 -4.66
CA LEU A 117 -0.32 -0.85 -3.59
C LEU A 117 0.51 -1.90 -2.83
N ALA A 118 -0.04 -3.09 -2.60
CA ALA A 118 0.68 -4.18 -1.92
C ALA A 118 1.93 -4.57 -2.69
N ILE A 119 1.80 -4.77 -4.00
CA ILE A 119 2.95 -5.07 -4.88
C ILE A 119 3.92 -3.89 -4.91
N SER A 120 3.43 -2.66 -5.12
CA SER A 120 4.25 -1.45 -5.20
C SER A 120 5.14 -1.26 -3.96
N MET A 121 4.60 -1.47 -2.77
CA MET A 121 5.34 -1.39 -1.51
C MET A 121 6.35 -2.55 -1.35
N ALA A 122 6.02 -3.75 -1.82
CA ALA A 122 6.95 -4.90 -1.79
C ALA A 122 8.13 -4.69 -2.77
N VAL A 123 7.84 -4.18 -3.97
CA VAL A 123 8.85 -3.76 -4.96
C VAL A 123 9.75 -2.69 -4.37
N CYS A 124 9.20 -1.68 -3.68
CA CYS A 124 9.99 -0.61 -3.08
C CYS A 124 10.98 -1.14 -2.02
N ARG A 125 10.54 -2.09 -1.18
CA ARG A 125 11.43 -2.76 -0.20
C ARG A 125 12.51 -3.59 -0.89
N ALA A 126 12.16 -4.32 -1.94
CA ALA A 126 13.12 -5.08 -2.74
C ALA A 126 14.15 -4.17 -3.42
N GLY A 127 13.71 -3.05 -3.98
CA GLY A 127 14.57 -2.03 -4.58
C GLY A 127 15.54 -1.40 -3.58
N ALA A 128 15.09 -1.13 -2.35
CA ALA A 128 15.96 -0.64 -1.27
C ALA A 128 17.06 -1.65 -0.94
N ALA A 129 16.70 -2.93 -0.78
CA ALA A 129 17.66 -4.00 -0.50
C ALA A 129 18.63 -4.25 -1.67
N ALA A 130 18.14 -4.20 -2.92
CA ALA A 130 18.98 -4.27 -4.11
C ALA A 130 20.02 -3.13 -4.16
N ASN A 131 19.65 -1.94 -3.71
CA ASN A 131 20.56 -0.79 -3.60
C ASN A 131 21.39 -0.77 -2.30
N LYS A 132 21.24 -1.77 -1.43
CA LYS A 132 21.93 -1.87 -0.13
C LYS A 132 21.75 -0.63 0.75
N VAL A 133 20.57 -0.02 0.71
CA VAL A 133 20.20 1.12 1.54
C VAL A 133 18.95 0.81 2.36
N SER A 134 18.74 1.55 3.44
CA SER A 134 17.48 1.49 4.17
C SER A 134 16.32 2.01 3.32
N LEU A 135 15.10 1.53 3.59
CA LEU A 135 13.90 1.91 2.85
C LEU A 135 13.69 3.44 2.79
N TYR A 136 13.92 4.15 3.90
CA TYR A 136 13.75 5.61 3.93
C TYR A 136 14.74 6.35 3.02
N LYS A 137 15.99 5.86 2.89
CA LYS A 137 16.97 6.43 1.96
C LYS A 137 16.60 6.13 0.51
N TYR A 138 16.08 4.93 0.25
CA TYR A 138 15.60 4.56 -1.08
C TYR A 138 14.41 5.41 -1.52
N LEU A 139 13.45 5.66 -0.62
CA LEU A 139 12.33 6.58 -0.87
C LEU A 139 12.81 8.01 -1.16
N ALA A 140 13.82 8.51 -0.43
CA ALA A 140 14.42 9.81 -0.71
C ALA A 140 15.05 9.87 -2.11
N GLN A 141 15.75 8.81 -2.53
CA GLN A 141 16.32 8.70 -3.89
C GLN A 141 15.24 8.70 -4.96
N LEU A 142 14.17 7.90 -4.78
CA LEU A 142 13.03 7.87 -5.71
C LEU A 142 12.34 9.23 -5.83
N ALA A 143 12.29 10.00 -4.73
CA ALA A 143 11.72 11.35 -4.69
C ALA A 143 12.68 12.44 -5.20
N GLY A 144 13.90 12.09 -5.64
CA GLY A 144 14.92 13.06 -6.07
C GLY A 144 15.41 13.98 -4.94
N LYS A 145 15.30 13.53 -3.68
CA LYS A 145 15.74 14.27 -2.50
C LYS A 145 17.15 13.85 -2.09
N LYS A 146 17.91 14.79 -1.53
CA LYS A 146 19.19 14.47 -0.89
C LYS A 146 18.95 13.58 0.34
N ASN A 147 19.94 12.75 0.67
CA ASN A 147 19.86 11.75 1.74
C ASN A 147 20.98 11.90 2.79
N ASP A 148 21.70 13.02 2.76
CA ASP A 148 22.76 13.42 3.68
C ASP A 148 22.19 13.90 5.03
N GLN A 149 21.08 14.64 4.99
CA GLN A 149 20.35 15.09 6.18
C GLN A 149 18.87 14.76 6.05
N MET A 150 18.43 13.73 6.78
CA MET A 150 17.02 13.35 6.86
C MET A 150 16.32 14.14 7.96
N VAL A 151 15.04 14.45 7.74
CA VAL A 151 14.19 15.12 8.72
C VAL A 151 13.32 14.08 9.42
N LEU A 152 13.37 14.03 10.74
CA LEU A 152 12.39 13.29 11.54
C LEU A 152 11.12 14.14 11.67
N PRO A 153 9.92 13.60 11.34
CA PRO A 153 8.68 14.35 11.45
C PRO A 153 8.24 14.50 12.91
N VAL A 154 7.59 15.60 13.25
CA VAL A 154 6.91 15.75 14.54
C VAL A 154 5.67 14.85 14.55
N PRO A 155 5.51 13.94 15.54
CA PRO A 155 4.38 13.03 15.55
C PRO A 155 3.09 13.75 15.97
N CYS A 156 2.02 13.56 15.20
CA CYS A 156 0.66 13.94 15.62
C CYS A 156 0.00 12.74 16.31
N LEU A 157 -0.03 12.75 17.63
CA LEU A 157 -0.49 11.63 18.45
C LEU A 157 -1.98 11.79 18.75
N ASN A 158 -2.82 10.92 18.19
CA ASN A 158 -4.25 10.89 18.51
C ASN A 158 -4.47 10.41 19.95
N VAL A 159 -5.24 11.17 20.73
CA VAL A 159 -5.48 10.91 22.18
C VAL A 159 -6.95 10.81 22.55
N ILE A 160 -7.84 11.54 21.87
CA ILE A 160 -9.29 11.52 22.14
C ILE A 160 -10.03 11.41 20.81
N ASN A 161 -10.96 10.45 20.75
CA ASN A 161 -11.83 10.22 19.61
C ASN A 161 -13.25 10.72 19.89
N GLY A 162 -13.88 11.27 18.85
CA GLY A 162 -15.29 11.62 18.77
C GLY A 162 -15.86 11.29 17.39
N GLY A 163 -16.96 11.93 17.02
CA GLY A 163 -17.62 11.76 15.72
C GLY A 163 -17.95 10.29 15.43
N SER A 164 -17.74 9.85 14.19
CA SER A 164 -18.00 8.46 13.79
C SER A 164 -17.02 7.43 14.38
N HIS A 165 -15.98 7.87 15.08
CA HIS A 165 -15.01 7.00 15.74
C HIS A 165 -15.35 6.70 17.21
N ALA A 166 -16.39 7.33 17.78
CA ALA A 166 -16.81 7.08 19.17
C ALA A 166 -18.33 7.17 19.35
N GLY A 167 -18.88 6.35 20.25
CA GLY A 167 -20.30 6.42 20.66
C GLY A 167 -20.63 7.54 21.64
N ASN A 168 -19.79 8.56 21.75
CA ASN A 168 -19.93 9.67 22.70
C ASN A 168 -20.60 10.89 22.03
N LYS A 169 -20.78 11.98 22.80
CA LYS A 169 -21.43 13.22 22.30
C LYS A 169 -20.47 14.17 21.57
N LEU A 170 -19.18 13.84 21.48
CA LEU A 170 -18.17 14.74 20.95
C LEU A 170 -18.26 14.77 19.42
N SER A 171 -18.52 15.94 18.83
CA SER A 171 -18.74 16.03 17.37
C SER A 171 -17.45 15.93 16.55
N PHE A 172 -16.33 16.42 17.07
CA PHE A 172 -15.04 16.37 16.39
C PHE A 172 -14.47 14.95 16.40
N GLN A 173 -13.90 14.51 15.27
CA GLN A 173 -13.49 13.11 15.09
C GLN A 173 -12.24 12.73 15.89
N GLU A 174 -11.19 13.57 15.85
CA GLU A 174 -9.88 13.26 16.44
C GLU A 174 -9.29 14.52 17.09
N PHE A 175 -8.73 14.35 18.29
CA PHE A 175 -7.94 15.36 18.99
C PHE A 175 -6.53 14.81 19.16
N MET A 176 -5.56 15.57 18.68
CA MET A 176 -4.16 15.16 18.65
C MET A 176 -3.31 16.07 19.52
N ILE A 177 -2.28 15.50 20.17
CA ILE A 177 -1.19 16.24 20.79
C ILE A 177 0.04 16.20 19.89
N VAL A 178 0.77 17.31 19.84
CA VAL A 178 1.91 17.50 18.95
C VAL A 178 3.10 18.06 19.75
N PRO A 179 4.17 17.28 20.01
CA PRO A 179 5.28 17.70 20.87
C PRO A 179 6.29 18.56 20.09
N VAL A 180 5.88 19.74 19.61
CA VAL A 180 6.71 20.63 18.77
C VAL A 180 8.00 21.15 19.46
N GLY A 181 8.06 21.09 20.79
CA GLY A 181 9.23 21.48 21.58
C GLY A 181 10.21 20.35 21.89
N ALA A 182 9.93 19.11 21.45
CA ALA A 182 10.83 17.99 21.69
C ALA A 182 12.11 18.12 20.83
N PRO A 183 13.32 17.91 21.41
CA PRO A 183 14.57 18.07 20.65
C PRO A 183 14.87 16.91 19.71
N ASN A 184 14.30 15.72 19.96
CA ASN A 184 14.44 14.50 19.16
C ASN A 184 13.34 13.48 19.54
N PHE A 185 13.29 12.39 18.77
CA PHE A 185 12.44 11.20 19.00
C PHE A 185 13.25 9.94 18.70
#